data_AF-A0A1I7T6I8-F1
#
_entry.id   AF-A0A1I7T6I8-F1
#
_cell.length_a   1.000
_cell.length_b   1.000
_cell.length_c   1.000
_cell.angle_alpha   90.00
_cell.angle_beta   90.00
_cell.angle_gamma   90.00
#
_symmetry.space_group_name_H-M   'P 1'
#
loop_
_entity.id
_entity.type
_entity.pdbx_description
1 polymer ?
#
loop_
_entity_poly.entity_id
_entity_poly.type
_entity_poly.pdbx_seq_one_letter_code
_entity_poly.pdbx_strand_id
1 'polypeptide(L)'
;MGVFWRARIALPVPIICSFGLSSEYPVENLTIFIYFLILTGVSAVSILIHRMTAVILYADRNRFQNLPTYFRYIFYFFAFLTVIFTFVTRSELYSQHEYKLKMQEKYGTFPDYFWCQNCFFMVFDTITFTLYFIFGYITLTSAVLSAAFSAFVTSAILHSSTLRLSRKTAANQRNVLYSLIAAAIALC
;
A
#
# COMPACT_ATOMS: atom_id res chain seq x y z
N MET A 1 5.84 -13.40 -3.73
CA MET A 1 6.30 -12.18 -4.43
C MET A 1 7.74 -12.30 -4.96
N GLY A 2 8.71 -12.81 -4.19
CA GLY A 2 10.13 -12.86 -4.61
C GLY A 2 10.53 -13.83 -5.74
N VAL A 3 9.59 -14.54 -6.38
CA VAL A 3 9.86 -15.41 -7.55
C VAL A 3 9.43 -14.74 -8.86
N PHE A 4 8.36 -13.94 -8.83
CA PHE A 4 7.77 -13.31 -10.02
C PHE A 4 8.35 -11.94 -10.36
N TRP A 5 8.70 -11.13 -9.36
CA TRP A 5 9.31 -9.81 -9.61
C TRP A 5 10.32 -9.51 -8.51
N ARG A 6 11.61 -9.50 -8.87
CA ARG A 6 12.69 -9.06 -7.96
C ARG A 6 13.13 -7.67 -8.37
N ALA A 7 12.61 -6.65 -7.69
CA ALA A 7 13.05 -5.28 -7.84
C ALA A 7 14.30 -5.01 -6.99
N ARG A 8 15.31 -4.34 -7.55
CA ARG A 8 16.41 -3.74 -6.78
C ARG A 8 16.46 -2.24 -7.01
N ILE A 9 16.67 -1.50 -5.93
CA ILE A 9 16.88 -0.05 -5.94
C ILE A 9 18.36 0.23 -5.75
N ALA A 10 19.00 0.89 -6.73
CA ALA A 10 20.43 1.17 -6.70
C ALA A 10 20.73 2.60 -6.22
N LEU A 11 20.78 2.81 -4.90
CA LEU A 11 21.14 4.12 -4.32
C LEU A 11 22.55 4.57 -4.77
N PRO A 12 22.78 5.88 -5.00
CA PRO A 12 21.91 7.03 -4.72
C PRO A 12 20.90 7.38 -5.82
N VAL A 13 20.84 6.60 -6.90
CA VAL A 13 19.99 6.87 -8.07
C VAL A 13 18.70 6.08 -7.94
N PRO A 14 17.50 6.68 -8.03
CA PRO A 14 16.25 5.96 -7.83
C PRO A 14 15.87 5.13 -9.06
N ILE A 15 16.67 4.11 -9.37
CA ILE A 15 16.45 3.13 -10.44
C ILE A 15 15.81 1.89 -9.84
N ILE A 16 14.74 1.40 -10.46
CA ILE A 16 14.20 0.07 -10.21
C ILE A 16 14.59 -0.84 -11.37
N CYS A 17 15.35 -1.87 -11.04
CA CYS A 17 15.68 -2.96 -11.97
C CYS A 17 14.92 -4.23 -11.61
N SER A 18 14.30 -4.84 -12.61
CA SER A 18 13.56 -6.09 -12.47
C SER A 18 14.41 -7.29 -12.87
N PHE A 19 14.46 -8.31 -12.02
CA PHE A 19 15.14 -9.58 -12.28
C PHE A 19 14.17 -10.76 -12.15
N GLY A 20 14.35 -11.80 -12.96
CA GLY A 20 13.55 -13.02 -12.92
C GLY A 20 12.57 -13.15 -14.10
N LEU A 21 11.46 -13.87 -13.90
CA LEU A 21 10.42 -14.05 -14.91
C LEU A 21 9.74 -12.69 -15.19
N SER A 22 9.41 -12.37 -16.45
CA SER A 22 8.81 -11.08 -16.84
C SER A 22 9.71 -9.84 -16.60
N SER A 23 11.04 -10.00 -16.51
CA SER A 23 11.95 -8.84 -16.31
C SER A 23 11.90 -7.81 -17.44
N GLU A 24 11.46 -8.22 -18.63
CA GLU A 24 11.28 -7.37 -19.82
C GLU A 24 10.15 -6.34 -19.67
N TYR A 25 9.23 -6.53 -18.72
CA TYR A 25 8.05 -5.67 -18.52
C TYR A 25 8.01 -5.04 -17.12
N PRO A 26 9.02 -4.23 -16.74
CA PRO A 26 9.15 -3.77 -15.37
C PRO A 26 8.06 -2.75 -14.98
N VAL A 27 7.58 -1.95 -15.94
CA VAL A 27 6.53 -0.93 -15.74
C VAL A 27 5.16 -1.60 -15.55
N GLU A 28 4.88 -2.64 -16.35
CA GLU A 28 3.67 -3.46 -16.22
C GLU A 28 3.65 -4.20 -14.89
N ASN A 29 4.78 -4.81 -14.51
CA ASN A 29 4.89 -5.52 -13.23
C ASN A 29 4.69 -4.58 -12.04
N LEU A 30 5.23 -3.35 -12.09
CA LEU A 30 4.99 -2.33 -11.08
C LEU A 30 3.48 -1.99 -11.00
N THR A 31 2.85 -1.77 -12.15
CA THR A 31 1.42 -1.47 -12.25
C THR A 31 0.55 -2.58 -11.65
N ILE A 32 0.82 -3.83 -12.02
CA ILE A 32 0.16 -5.02 -11.48
C ILE A 32 0.35 -5.11 -9.96
N PHE A 33 1.57 -4.87 -9.49
CA PHE A 33 1.89 -4.88 -8.06
C PHE A 33 1.08 -3.84 -7.28
N ILE A 34 0.94 -2.62 -7.82
CA ILE A 34 0.13 -1.56 -7.20
C ILE A 34 -1.33 -1.95 -7.14
N TYR A 35 -1.89 -2.54 -8.22
CA TYR A 35 -3.28 -3.02 -8.19
C TYR A 35 -3.50 -4.09 -7.14
N PHE A 36 -2.57 -5.05 -7.01
CA PHE A 36 -2.65 -6.06 -5.95
C PHE A 36 -2.56 -5.43 -4.55
N LEU A 37 -1.69 -4.44 -4.35
CA LEU A 37 -1.61 -3.72 -3.07
C LEU A 37 -2.91 -2.98 -2.74
N ILE A 38 -3.50 -2.27 -3.71
CA ILE A 38 -4.77 -1.56 -3.51
C ILE A 38 -5.88 -2.58 -3.19
N LEU A 39 -6.00 -3.66 -3.97
CA LEU A 39 -7.02 -4.69 -3.74
C LEU A 39 -6.87 -5.36 -2.37
N THR A 40 -5.63 -5.62 -1.95
CA THR A 40 -5.33 -6.14 -0.61
C THR A 40 -5.71 -5.13 0.47
N GLY A 41 -5.37 -3.86 0.28
CA GLY A 41 -5.74 -2.77 1.19
C GLY A 41 -7.25 -2.61 1.33
N VAL A 42 -8.00 -2.60 0.22
CA VAL A 42 -9.47 -2.53 0.20
C VAL A 42 -10.07 -3.70 0.98
N SER A 43 -9.57 -4.91 0.75
CA SER A 43 -10.05 -6.12 1.41
C SER A 43 -9.79 -6.08 2.92
N ALA A 44 -8.55 -5.74 3.32
CA ALA A 44 -8.15 -5.67 4.72
C ALA A 44 -8.93 -4.60 5.49
N VAL A 45 -9.03 -3.37 4.94
CA VAL A 45 -9.77 -2.27 5.55
C VAL A 45 -11.25 -2.61 5.68
N SER A 46 -11.86 -3.22 4.65
CA SER A 46 -13.28 -3.59 4.68
C SER A 46 -13.58 -4.65 5.73
N ILE A 47 -12.75 -5.70 5.84
CA ILE A 47 -12.92 -6.76 6.85
C ILE A 47 -12.81 -6.19 8.26
N LEU A 48 -11.81 -5.34 8.52
CA LEU A 48 -11.57 -4.77 9.85
C LEU A 48 -12.68 -3.81 10.27
N ILE A 49 -13.15 -2.96 9.36
CA ILE A 49 -14.25 -2.03 9.65
C ILE A 49 -15.56 -2.77 9.86
N HIS A 50 -15.86 -3.79 9.04
CA HIS A 50 -17.07 -4.59 9.23
C HIS A 50 -17.11 -5.25 10.61
N ARG A 51 -15.97 -5.79 11.06
CA ARG A 51 -15.84 -6.36 12.42
C ARG A 51 -15.99 -5.31 13.51
N MET A 52 -15.38 -4.15 13.34
CA MET A 52 -15.52 -3.04 14.27
C MET A 52 -16.99 -2.64 14.43
N THR A 53 -17.72 -2.46 13.32
CA THR A 53 -19.16 -2.12 13.35
C THR A 53 -19.98 -3.18 14.06
N ALA A 54 -19.71 -4.46 13.82
CA ALA A 54 -20.41 -5.57 14.48
C ALA A 54 -20.19 -5.57 16.01
N VAL A 55 -19.01 -5.18 16.48
CA VAL A 55 -18.66 -5.15 17.91
C VAL A 55 -19.19 -3.88 18.60
N ILE A 56 -19.22 -2.74 17.89
CA ILE A 56 -19.76 -1.47 18.41
C ILE A 56 -21.25 -1.58 18.78
N LEU A 57 -22.04 -2.39 18.07
CA LEU A 57 -23.47 -2.58 18.37
C LEU A 57 -23.75 -3.12 19.78
N TYR A 58 -22.76 -3.77 20.41
CA TYR A 58 -22.91 -4.44 21.70
C TYR A 58 -22.09 -3.78 22.83
N ALA A 59 -21.61 -2.56 22.62
CA ALA A 59 -20.80 -1.83 23.59
C ALA A 59 -21.09 -0.33 23.58
N ASP A 60 -20.72 0.35 24.66
CA ASP A 60 -20.91 1.80 24.77
C ASP A 60 -20.05 2.58 23.77
N ARG A 61 -20.54 3.78 23.41
CA ARG A 61 -19.93 4.64 22.41
C ARG A 61 -18.55 5.12 22.87
N ASN A 62 -17.50 4.66 22.20
CA ASN A 62 -16.12 5.05 22.44
C ASN A 62 -15.72 6.26 21.55
N ARG A 63 -14.89 7.17 22.08
CA ARG A 63 -14.51 8.45 21.44
C ARG A 63 -13.83 8.27 20.07
N PHE A 64 -13.16 7.13 19.85
CA PHE A 64 -12.39 6.84 18.65
C PHE A 64 -13.15 6.08 17.56
N GLN A 65 -14.45 5.77 17.74
CA GLN A 65 -15.22 4.94 16.79
C GLN A 65 -15.37 5.55 15.39
N ASN A 66 -15.30 6.88 15.26
CA ASN A 66 -15.47 7.57 13.98
C ASN A 66 -14.17 7.67 13.17
N LEU A 67 -13.01 7.56 13.83
CA LEU A 67 -11.71 7.82 13.23
C LEU A 67 -11.34 6.81 12.11
N PRO A 68 -11.58 5.49 12.28
CA PRO A 68 -11.36 4.52 11.20
C PRO A 68 -12.21 4.80 9.96
N THR A 69 -13.46 5.25 10.15
CA THR A 69 -14.37 5.57 9.05
C THR A 69 -13.89 6.77 8.25
N TYR A 70 -13.27 7.76 8.90
CA TYR A 70 -12.67 8.91 8.22
C TYR A 70 -11.46 8.50 7.37
N PHE A 71 -10.52 7.73 7.95
CA PHE A 71 -9.35 7.23 7.22
C PHE A 71 -9.74 6.31 6.06
N ARG A 72 -10.83 5.55 6.18
CA ARG A 72 -11.41 4.78 5.09
C ARG A 72 -11.78 5.65 3.88
N TYR A 73 -12.44 6.79 4.10
CA TYR A 73 -12.82 7.69 3.00
C TYR A 73 -11.60 8.30 2.32
N ILE A 74 -10.61 8.73 3.11
CA ILE A 74 -9.31 9.20 2.59
C ILE A 74 -8.66 8.11 1.74
N PHE A 75 -8.59 6.88 2.26
CA PHE A 75 -8.00 5.75 1.54
C PHE A 75 -8.69 5.51 0.20
N TYR A 76 -10.02 5.42 0.14
CA TYR A 76 -10.72 5.18 -1.13
C TYR A 76 -10.54 6.31 -2.14
N PHE A 77 -10.57 7.56 -1.67
CA PHE A 77 -10.36 8.73 -2.53
C PHE A 77 -8.94 8.73 -3.14
N PHE A 78 -7.90 8.56 -2.31
CA PHE A 78 -6.52 8.54 -2.80
C PHE A 78 -6.17 7.27 -3.57
N ALA A 79 -6.79 6.12 -3.25
CA ALA A 79 -6.64 4.91 -4.06
C ALA A 79 -7.16 5.13 -5.48
N PHE A 80 -8.32 5.77 -5.64
CA PHE A 80 -8.86 6.13 -6.95
C PHE A 80 -7.93 7.09 -7.71
N LEU A 81 -7.43 8.14 -7.05
CA LEU A 81 -6.45 9.04 -7.66
C LEU A 81 -5.16 8.31 -8.06
N THR A 82 -4.65 7.41 -7.21
CA THR A 82 -3.45 6.62 -7.50
C THR A 82 -3.64 5.79 -8.77
N VAL A 83 -4.79 5.12 -8.93
CA VAL A 83 -5.10 4.35 -10.14
C VAL A 83 -5.07 5.23 -11.40
N ILE A 84 -5.70 6.41 -11.37
CA ILE A 84 -5.68 7.34 -12.51
C ILE A 84 -4.23 7.74 -12.84
N PHE A 85 -3.45 8.12 -11.83
CA PHE A 85 -2.09 8.55 -12.03
C PHE A 85 -1.15 7.42 -12.46
N THR A 86 -1.43 6.16 -12.10
CA THR A 86 -0.71 5.01 -12.64
C THR A 86 -0.85 4.91 -14.16
N PHE A 87 -2.04 5.20 -14.72
CA PHE A 87 -2.23 5.24 -16.17
C PHE A 87 -1.50 6.43 -16.82
N VAL A 88 -1.60 7.62 -16.20
CA VAL A 88 -0.98 8.85 -16.73
C VAL A 88 0.55 8.75 -16.75
N THR A 89 1.15 8.22 -15.69
CA THR A 89 2.61 8.10 -15.56
C THR A 89 3.22 6.99 -16.40
N ARG A 90 2.40 6.05 -16.92
CA ARG A 90 2.90 4.88 -17.67
C ARG A 90 3.76 5.26 -18.88
N SER A 91 3.36 6.28 -19.64
CA SER A 91 4.12 6.74 -20.81
C SER A 91 5.48 7.33 -20.42
N GLU A 92 5.54 8.09 -19.32
CA GLU A 92 6.78 8.65 -18.76
C GLU A 92 7.72 7.56 -18.25
N LEU A 93 7.19 6.44 -17.74
CA LEU A 93 8.00 5.30 -17.31
C LEU A 93 8.58 4.49 -18.48
N TYR A 94 7.92 4.50 -19.64
CA TYR A 94 8.37 3.75 -20.82
C TYR A 94 9.44 4.53 -21.61
N SER A 95 9.24 5.84 -21.79
CA SER A 95 10.14 6.69 -22.59
C SER A 95 11.11 7.47 -21.70
N GLN A 96 12.21 6.84 -21.30
CA GLN A 96 13.15 7.42 -20.32
C GLN A 96 14.54 7.78 -20.86
N HIS A 97 14.79 7.66 -22.16
CA HIS A 97 16.13 7.83 -22.72
C HIS A 97 16.77 9.18 -22.35
N GLU A 98 16.05 10.29 -22.56
CA GLU A 98 16.54 11.63 -22.21
C GLU A 98 16.78 11.80 -20.70
N TYR A 99 15.89 11.25 -19.88
CA TYR A 99 16.03 11.31 -18.42
C TYR A 99 17.25 10.51 -17.93
N LYS A 100 17.52 9.34 -18.52
CA LYS A 100 18.70 8.52 -18.22
C LYS A 100 20.00 9.27 -18.56
N LEU A 101 20.04 9.95 -19.70
CA LEU A 101 21.18 10.80 -20.10
C LEU A 101 21.44 11.92 -19.10
N LYS A 102 20.39 12.66 -18.72
CA LYS A 102 20.47 13.74 -17.72
C LYS A 102 20.98 13.23 -16.36
N MET A 103 20.52 12.05 -15.94
CA MET A 103 20.98 11.43 -14.69
C MET A 103 22.43 10.95 -14.78
N GLN A 104 22.88 10.45 -15.92
CA GLN A 104 24.28 10.06 -16.14
C GLN A 104 25.21 11.28 -16.09
N GLU A 105 24.80 12.42 -16.63
CA GLU A 105 25.55 13.67 -16.51
C GLU A 105 25.70 14.12 -15.05
N LYS A 106 24.65 13.94 -14.24
CA LYS A 106 24.62 14.36 -12.84
C LYS A 106 25.38 13.43 -11.89
N TYR A 107 25.27 12.12 -12.08
CA TYR A 107 25.80 11.11 -11.15
C TYR A 107 27.04 10.38 -11.68
N GLY A 108 27.50 10.71 -12.89
CA GLY A 108 28.60 10.03 -13.56
C GLY A 108 28.16 8.79 -14.34
N THR A 109 29.13 8.10 -14.93
CA THR A 109 28.89 6.98 -15.85
C THR A 109 28.15 5.84 -15.17
N PHE A 110 27.01 5.45 -15.74
CA PHE A 110 26.23 4.32 -15.24
C PHE A 110 26.69 2.99 -15.83
N PRO A 111 26.55 1.88 -15.10
CA PRO A 111 26.75 0.55 -15.67
C PRO A 111 25.81 0.27 -16.85
N ASP A 112 26.30 -0.49 -17.84
CA ASP A 112 25.56 -0.79 -19.08
C ASP A 112 24.18 -1.43 -18.82
N TYR A 113 24.05 -2.23 -17.76
CA TYR A 113 22.79 -2.90 -17.43
C TYR A 113 21.67 -1.94 -16.99
N PHE A 114 21.97 -0.69 -16.58
CA PHE A 114 20.94 0.32 -16.30
C PHE A 114 20.24 0.82 -17.57
N TRP A 115 20.86 0.63 -18.74
CA TRP A 115 20.31 1.02 -20.03
C TRP A 115 19.34 -0.01 -20.60
N CYS A 116 19.33 -1.24 -20.05
CA CYS A 116 18.39 -2.28 -20.45
C CYS A 116 16.93 -1.89 -20.13
N GLN A 117 15.99 -2.44 -20.92
CA GLN A 117 14.54 -2.21 -20.74
C GLN A 117 14.02 -2.74 -19.39
N ASN A 118 14.75 -3.65 -18.74
CA ASN A 118 14.39 -4.23 -17.45
C ASN A 118 14.55 -3.23 -16.27
N CYS A 119 15.19 -2.09 -16.52
CA CYS A 119 15.44 -1.05 -15.53
C CYS A 119 14.78 0.27 -15.94
N PHE A 120 13.98 0.84 -15.04
CA PHE A 120 13.39 2.17 -15.19
C PHE A 120 13.74 3.05 -13.99
N PHE A 121 13.81 4.35 -14.21
CA PHE A 121 14.06 5.36 -13.19
C PHE A 121 12.75 5.88 -12.63
N MET A 122 12.74 6.24 -11.35
CA MET A 122 11.70 7.08 -10.77
C MET A 122 11.93 8.53 -11.21
N VAL A 123 10.97 9.10 -11.93
CA VAL A 123 11.10 10.41 -12.60
C VAL A 123 10.60 11.53 -11.69
N PHE A 124 11.30 11.82 -10.59
CA PHE A 124 10.86 12.84 -9.63
C PHE A 124 10.95 14.30 -10.14
N ASP A 125 11.50 14.53 -11.33
CA ASP A 125 11.52 15.84 -11.96
C ASP A 125 10.14 16.25 -12.52
N THR A 126 9.24 15.29 -12.78
CA THR A 126 7.90 15.59 -13.31
C THR A 126 6.88 15.74 -12.19
N ILE A 127 5.99 16.73 -12.33
CA ILE A 127 4.90 16.99 -11.38
C ILE A 127 3.94 15.79 -11.33
N THR A 128 3.67 15.19 -12.48
CA THR A 128 2.83 13.99 -12.66
C THR A 128 3.33 12.81 -11.83
N PHE A 129 4.60 12.43 -11.97
CA PHE A 129 5.19 11.33 -11.20
C PHE A 129 5.33 11.68 -9.71
N THR A 130 5.64 12.93 -9.38
CA THR A 130 5.71 13.40 -7.98
C THR A 130 4.34 13.30 -7.28
N LEU A 131 3.27 13.78 -7.93
CA LEU A 131 1.91 13.67 -7.40
C LEU A 131 1.47 12.21 -7.26
N TYR A 132 1.78 11.39 -8.27
CA TYR A 132 1.55 9.94 -8.22
C TYR A 132 2.20 9.30 -6.99
N PHE A 133 3.48 9.63 -6.71
CA PHE A 133 4.21 9.11 -5.56
C PHE A 133 3.59 9.57 -4.22
N ILE A 134 3.23 10.85 -4.12
CA ILE A 134 2.56 11.42 -2.93
C ILE A 134 1.21 10.75 -2.70
N PHE A 135 0.38 10.60 -3.73
CA PHE A 135 -0.92 9.94 -3.61
C PHE A 135 -0.81 8.47 -3.23
N GLY A 136 0.17 7.75 -3.80
CA GLY A 136 0.48 6.38 -3.40
C GLY A 136 0.85 6.28 -1.91
N TYR A 137 1.68 7.20 -1.42
CA TYR A 137 2.08 7.24 0.00
C TYR A 137 0.90 7.57 0.93
N ILE A 138 0.07 8.55 0.57
CA ILE A 138 -1.16 8.87 1.32
C ILE A 138 -2.12 7.67 1.34
N THR A 139 -2.27 6.96 0.21
CA THR A 139 -3.09 5.75 0.11
C THR A 139 -2.58 4.67 1.06
N LEU A 140 -1.27 4.39 1.06
CA LEU A 140 -0.68 3.38 1.93
C LEU A 140 -0.85 3.74 3.42
N THR A 141 -0.48 4.97 3.79
CA THR A 141 -0.56 5.42 5.19
C THR A 141 -1.98 5.48 5.72
N SER A 142 -2.94 5.98 4.93
CA SER A 142 -4.35 5.99 5.31
C SER A 142 -4.95 4.59 5.45
N ALA A 143 -4.56 3.63 4.59
CA ALA A 143 -4.96 2.23 4.73
C ALA A 143 -4.47 1.64 6.05
N VAL A 144 -3.18 1.84 6.37
CA VAL A 144 -2.55 1.35 7.61
C VAL A 144 -3.20 1.99 8.84
N LEU A 145 -3.41 3.31 8.84
CA LEU A 145 -4.07 4.00 9.94
C LEU A 145 -5.52 3.52 10.12
N SER A 146 -6.28 3.38 9.03
CA SER A 146 -7.64 2.86 9.07
C SER A 146 -7.70 1.45 9.68
N ALA A 147 -6.79 0.57 9.26
CA ALA A 147 -6.68 -0.79 9.78
C ALA A 147 -6.28 -0.80 11.26
N ALA A 148 -5.25 -0.03 11.63
CA ALA A 148 -4.74 0.06 13.00
C ALA A 148 -5.79 0.61 13.97
N PHE A 149 -6.47 1.70 13.62
CA PHE A 149 -7.53 2.25 14.48
C PHE A 149 -8.73 1.31 14.57
N SER A 150 -9.11 0.61 13.48
CA SER A 150 -10.18 -0.39 13.53
C SER A 150 -9.82 -1.54 14.48
N ALA A 151 -8.59 -2.04 14.40
CA ALA A 151 -8.07 -3.08 15.29
C ALA A 151 -8.02 -2.60 16.75
N PHE A 152 -7.53 -1.37 16.98
CA PHE A 152 -7.45 -0.77 18.30
C PHE A 152 -8.84 -0.62 18.94
N VAL A 153 -9.81 -0.04 18.22
CA VAL A 153 -11.18 0.12 18.71
C VAL A 153 -11.81 -1.24 19.00
N THR A 154 -11.62 -2.22 18.11
CA THR A 154 -12.13 -3.58 18.29
C THR A 154 -11.53 -4.24 19.54
N SER A 155 -10.22 -4.11 19.76
CA SER A 155 -9.52 -4.63 20.93
C SER A 155 -9.99 -3.96 22.23
N ALA A 156 -10.08 -2.62 22.22
CA ALA A 156 -10.54 -1.83 23.37
C ALA A 156 -11.96 -2.22 23.80
N ILE A 157 -12.87 -2.43 22.85
CA ILE A 157 -14.23 -2.88 23.14
C ILE A 157 -14.23 -4.33 23.65
N LEU A 158 -13.49 -5.23 23.01
CA LEU A 158 -13.40 -6.64 23.43
C LEU A 158 -12.83 -6.81 24.85
N HIS A 159 -12.02 -5.87 25.34
CA HIS A 159 -11.47 -5.87 26.69
C HIS A 159 -12.31 -5.08 27.71
N SER A 160 -13.35 -4.37 27.26
CA SER A 160 -14.22 -3.58 28.14
C SER A 160 -15.18 -4.46 28.94
N SER A 161 -15.50 -4.03 30.17
CA SER A 161 -16.48 -4.69 31.05
C SER A 161 -17.94 -4.46 30.59
N THR A 162 -18.17 -3.55 29.65
CA THR A 162 -19.50 -3.19 29.12
C THR A 162 -19.91 -4.05 27.92
N LEU A 163 -19.09 -5.03 27.53
CA LEU A 163 -19.33 -5.92 26.40
C LEU A 163 -20.55 -6.82 26.64
N ARG A 164 -21.61 -6.66 25.83
CA ARG A 164 -22.83 -7.49 25.88
C ARG A 164 -22.79 -8.74 24.98
N LEU A 165 -21.60 -9.19 24.58
CA LEU A 165 -21.40 -10.36 23.72
C LEU A 165 -21.22 -11.67 24.52
N SER A 166 -21.67 -12.79 23.95
CA SER A 166 -21.38 -14.12 24.49
C SER A 166 -19.87 -14.39 24.53
N ARG A 167 -19.39 -15.05 25.58
CA ARG A 167 -17.96 -15.41 25.76
C ARG A 167 -17.38 -16.15 24.55
N LYS A 168 -18.16 -17.04 23.93
CA LYS A 168 -17.74 -17.81 22.74
C LYS A 168 -17.50 -16.90 21.53
N THR A 169 -18.38 -15.94 21.29
CA THR A 169 -18.29 -15.00 20.17
C THR A 169 -17.16 -13.98 20.38
N ALA A 170 -16.97 -13.51 21.63
CA ALA A 170 -15.86 -12.62 21.97
C ALA A 170 -14.50 -13.29 21.79
N ALA A 171 -14.35 -14.56 22.20
CA ALA A 171 -13.13 -15.33 21.98
C ALA A 171 -12.81 -15.51 20.49
N ASN A 172 -13.83 -15.76 19.66
CA ASN A 172 -13.64 -15.91 18.22
C ASN A 172 -13.19 -14.60 17.55
N GLN A 173 -13.76 -13.45 17.95
CA GLN A 173 -13.32 -12.14 17.47
C GLN A 173 -11.87 -11.83 17.86
N ARG A 174 -11.45 -12.19 19.07
CA ARG A 174 -10.06 -12.05 19.52
C ARG A 174 -9.10 -12.91 18.70
N ASN A 175 -9.40 -14.19 18.53
CA ASN A 175 -8.53 -15.10 17.75
C ASN A 175 -8.34 -14.63 16.31
N VAL A 176 -9.41 -14.14 15.68
CA VAL A 176 -9.31 -13.61 14.32
C VAL A 176 -8.52 -12.30 14.28
N LEU A 177 -8.70 -11.41 15.25
CA LEU A 177 -7.91 -10.18 15.35
C LEU A 177 -6.41 -10.48 15.51
N TYR A 178 -6.05 -11.41 16.40
CA TYR A 178 -4.66 -11.85 16.57
C TYR A 178 -4.11 -12.51 15.31
N SER A 179 -4.90 -13.32 14.61
CA SER A 179 -4.50 -13.92 13.33
C SER A 179 -4.26 -12.86 12.25
N LEU A 180 -5.10 -11.82 12.18
CA LEU A 180 -4.92 -10.69 11.25
C LEU A 180 -3.67 -9.87 11.57
N ILE A 181 -3.40 -9.61 12.86
CA ILE A 181 -2.18 -8.90 13.29
C ILE A 181 -0.95 -9.74 12.98
N ALA A 182 -0.98 -11.04 13.27
CA ALA A 182 0.11 -11.97 12.96
C ALA A 182 0.37 -12.06 11.44
N ALA A 183 -0.70 -12.11 10.63
CA ALA A 183 -0.58 -12.09 9.17
C ALA A 183 0.03 -10.79 8.67
N ALA A 184 -0.35 -9.64 9.24
CA ALA A 184 0.24 -8.34 8.89
C ALA A 184 1.74 -8.26 9.26
N ILE A 185 2.14 -8.80 10.42
CA ILE A 185 3.54 -8.87 10.83
C ILE A 185 4.34 -9.80 9.91
N ALA A 186 3.76 -10.94 9.50
CA ALA A 186 4.42 -11.89 8.59
C ALA A 186 4.53 -11.39 7.13
N LEU A 187 3.78 -10.35 6.77
CA LEU A 187 3.80 -9.71 5.44
C LEU A 187 4.79 -8.54 5.35
N CYS A 188 5.26 -8.00 6.48
CA CYS A 188 6.35 -7.02 6.56
C CYS A 188 7.71 -7.71 6.56
#